data_AF-A0AAU5XQ27-F1
#
_entry.id   AF-A0AAU5XQ27-F1
#
_cell.length_a   1.000
_cell.length_b   1.000
_cell.length_c   1.000
_cell.angle_alpha   90.00
_cell.angle_beta   90.00
_cell.angle_gamma   90.00
#
_symmetry.space_group_name_H-M   'P 1'
#
loop_
_entity.id
_entity.type
_entity.pdbx_description
1 polymer ?
#
loop_
_entity_poly.entity_id
_entity_poly.type
_entity_poly.pdbx_seq_one_letter_code
_entity_poly.pdbx_strand_id
1 'polypeptide(L)'
;MTTSMSRRRLLVTGGAAAAVLATGLPAPATAAPAPVRRGGADVVLAWNRELLATVRTPGLQPATVHPTRGFALLHAAMHDAVVATAGTGRPSLFTVDVPGAADPEAAAAQAAHDVLAALYPTRAGEFGSLLAGQLAGLPPAGRDAGVRAGRLLARLLLGLRANDGSAAVPPVLPPGTAPGQYRPAPPAFAPAAFTHWAAVTPFVLDRANQFRPGAYPALGSARYAKALREVAAAGRDTSTTRTADETLQARFWAAPIWNYWNEIAQSVVGGSRSGLLVAARVFARLNLTLRRRGDRVLRSEVPLPDLAADHRDPPRR
;
A
#
# COMPACT_ATOMS: atom_id res chain seq x y z
N MET A 1 40.84 -25.80 -40.49
CA MET A 1 40.99 -24.34 -40.59
C MET A 1 41.08 -23.76 -39.18
N THR A 2 42.30 -23.79 -38.66
CA THR A 2 42.82 -22.83 -37.65
C THR A 2 42.79 -21.43 -38.31
N THR A 3 42.71 -20.30 -37.60
CA THR A 3 43.72 -19.82 -36.64
C THR A 3 43.18 -18.62 -35.85
N SER A 4 43.53 -18.61 -34.56
CA SER A 4 43.71 -17.47 -33.67
C SER A 4 44.58 -16.34 -34.28
N MET A 5 44.42 -15.09 -33.85
CA MET A 5 45.48 -14.33 -33.14
C MET A 5 45.12 -12.86 -32.90
N SER A 6 45.42 -12.44 -31.67
CA SER A 6 45.57 -11.07 -31.19
C SER A 6 47.02 -10.58 -31.43
N ARG A 7 47.23 -9.27 -31.65
CA ARG A 7 48.11 -8.41 -30.82
C ARG A 7 48.40 -7.01 -31.41
N ARG A 8 48.35 -6.04 -30.49
CA ARG A 8 49.26 -4.87 -30.27
C ARG A 8 49.35 -3.71 -31.28
N ARG A 9 48.91 -2.54 -30.77
CA ARG A 9 49.59 -1.22 -30.63
C ARG A 9 50.74 -0.87 -31.60
N LEU A 10 50.68 0.33 -32.17
CA LEU A 10 51.81 1.27 -32.21
C LEU A 10 51.31 2.73 -32.27
N LEU A 11 51.96 3.59 -31.48
CA LEU A 11 51.91 5.06 -31.53
C LEU A 11 52.83 5.58 -32.66
N VAL A 12 52.63 6.83 -33.11
CA VAL A 12 53.62 7.95 -33.08
C VAL A 12 53.32 9.03 -34.15
N THR A 13 52.86 10.19 -33.66
CA THR A 13 53.15 11.63 -33.95
C THR A 13 53.30 12.25 -35.35
N GLY A 14 52.77 13.48 -35.44
CA GLY A 14 53.20 14.62 -36.29
C GLY A 14 52.02 15.20 -37.08
N GLY A 15 51.56 16.45 -37.01
CA GLY A 15 52.10 17.72 -36.49
C GLY A 15 51.98 18.77 -37.59
N ALA A 16 51.03 19.71 -37.51
CA ALA A 16 51.10 21.07 -38.07
C ALA A 16 49.81 21.86 -37.76
N ALA A 17 49.98 23.07 -37.27
CA ALA A 17 48.95 23.98 -36.79
C ALA A 17 48.35 24.84 -37.92
N ALA A 18 47.06 25.18 -37.79
CA ALA A 18 46.50 26.39 -38.34
C ALA A 18 45.58 27.02 -37.29
N ALA A 19 46.02 28.14 -36.73
CA ALA A 19 45.28 28.93 -35.77
C ALA A 19 44.22 29.76 -36.50
N VAL A 20 42.95 29.49 -36.20
CA VAL A 20 41.84 30.40 -36.52
C VAL A 20 41.34 30.96 -35.19
N LEU A 21 41.60 32.25 -34.96
CA LEU A 21 41.04 33.02 -33.85
C LEU A 21 39.53 33.23 -34.12
N ALA A 22 38.72 32.25 -33.72
CA ALA A 22 37.29 32.46 -33.55
C ALA A 22 37.05 33.00 -32.14
N THR A 23 36.64 34.26 -32.03
CA THR A 23 36.07 34.84 -30.82
C THR A 23 34.71 34.18 -30.54
N GLY A 24 34.77 32.97 -29.98
CA GLY A 24 33.59 32.24 -29.52
C GLY A 24 33.02 32.93 -28.29
N LEU A 25 31.80 33.45 -28.41
CA LEU A 25 30.93 33.76 -27.27
C LEU A 25 30.93 32.55 -26.31
N PRO A 26 30.96 32.75 -24.97
CA PRO A 26 30.85 31.65 -24.04
C PRO A 26 29.51 30.94 -24.30
N ALA A 27 29.59 29.69 -24.78
CA ALA A 27 28.43 28.83 -24.84
C ALA A 27 27.85 28.73 -23.41
N PRO A 28 26.54 28.88 -23.22
CA PRO A 28 25.95 28.69 -21.91
C PRO A 28 26.35 27.30 -21.45
N ALA A 29 26.99 27.21 -20.29
CA ALA A 29 27.27 25.93 -19.68
C ALA A 29 25.93 25.22 -19.53
N THR A 30 25.68 24.21 -20.37
CA THR A 30 24.56 23.30 -20.21
C THR A 30 24.79 22.65 -18.85
N ALA A 31 24.05 23.14 -17.85
CA ALA A 31 23.99 22.49 -16.55
C ALA A 31 23.72 21.01 -16.83
N ALA A 32 24.60 20.14 -16.37
CA ALA A 32 24.34 18.71 -16.39
C ALA A 32 22.93 18.51 -15.80
N PRO A 33 22.05 17.73 -16.44
CA PRO A 33 20.73 17.48 -15.88
C PRO A 33 20.93 17.02 -14.44
N ALA A 34 20.30 17.72 -13.51
CA ALA A 34 20.32 17.35 -12.10
C ALA A 34 20.03 15.84 -12.02
N PRO A 35 20.74 15.07 -11.17
CA PRO A 35 20.50 13.65 -11.05
C PRO A 35 19.00 13.45 -10.81
N VAL A 36 18.35 12.71 -11.72
CA VAL A 36 16.93 12.34 -11.58
C VAL A 36 16.78 11.75 -10.19
N ARG A 37 16.05 12.44 -9.30
CA ARG A 37 15.86 12.03 -7.91
C ARG A 37 15.38 10.57 -7.92
N ARG A 38 16.14 9.65 -7.33
CA ARG A 38 15.65 8.29 -7.04
C ARG A 38 14.34 8.47 -6.25
N GLY A 39 13.25 7.96 -6.81
CA GLY A 39 11.94 8.62 -6.77
C GLY A 39 11.07 8.27 -5.56
N GLY A 40 10.11 9.15 -5.26
CA GLY A 40 9.21 8.99 -4.10
C GLY A 40 8.28 7.78 -4.11
N ALA A 41 8.32 6.90 -5.11
CA ALA A 41 7.69 5.59 -5.01
C ALA A 41 8.28 4.75 -3.87
N ASP A 42 9.58 4.92 -3.57
CA ASP A 42 10.27 4.17 -2.52
C ASP A 42 9.63 4.36 -1.14
N VAL A 43 9.10 5.56 -0.85
CA VAL A 43 8.34 5.83 0.39
C VAL A 43 7.12 4.92 0.48
N VAL A 44 6.29 4.86 -0.57
CA VAL A 44 5.08 4.01 -0.62
C VAL A 44 5.45 2.53 -0.50
N LEU A 45 6.50 2.10 -1.21
CA LEU A 45 6.94 0.70 -1.17
C LEU A 45 7.49 0.32 0.21
N ALA A 46 8.22 1.20 0.89
CA ALA A 46 8.72 0.94 2.23
C ALA A 46 7.58 0.70 3.23
N TRP A 47 6.58 1.58 3.27
CA TRP A 47 5.43 1.42 4.15
C TRP A 47 4.55 0.21 3.80
N ASN A 48 4.42 -0.14 2.50
CA ASN A 48 3.78 -1.38 2.08
C ASN A 48 4.51 -2.62 2.61
N ARG A 49 5.85 -2.63 2.55
CA ARG A 49 6.67 -3.74 3.09
C ARG A 49 6.51 -3.86 4.59
N GLU A 50 6.47 -2.76 5.33
CA GLU A 50 6.24 -2.80 6.79
C GLU A 50 4.88 -3.38 7.15
N LEU A 51 3.82 -3.00 6.43
CA LEU A 51 2.51 -3.57 6.66
C LEU A 51 2.47 -5.06 6.29
N LEU A 52 3.05 -5.45 5.14
CA LEU A 52 3.20 -6.87 4.77
C LEU A 52 3.94 -7.67 5.83
N ALA A 53 5.05 -7.15 6.37
CA ALA A 53 5.78 -7.79 7.46
C ALA A 53 4.90 -7.91 8.72
N THR A 54 4.19 -6.85 9.09
CA THR A 54 3.29 -6.85 10.25
C THR A 54 2.23 -7.93 10.16
N VAL A 55 1.51 -8.00 9.04
CA VAL A 55 0.37 -8.93 8.88
C VAL A 55 0.81 -10.39 8.71
N ARG A 56 2.09 -10.63 8.44
CA ARG A 56 2.71 -11.96 8.34
C ARG A 56 3.24 -12.47 9.66
N THR A 57 3.60 -11.57 10.58
CA THR A 57 4.11 -11.97 11.88
C THR A 57 2.97 -12.45 12.78
N PRO A 58 3.02 -13.71 13.26
CA PRO A 58 1.99 -14.25 14.14
C PRO A 58 1.79 -13.39 15.39
N GLY A 59 0.52 -13.17 15.76
CA GLY A 59 0.15 -12.41 16.96
C GLY A 59 0.15 -10.88 16.82
N LEU A 60 0.73 -10.32 15.75
CA LEU A 60 0.71 -8.86 15.54
C LEU A 60 -0.58 -8.37 14.89
N GLN A 61 -1.11 -9.13 13.93
CA GLN A 61 -2.42 -8.84 13.34
C GLN A 61 -3.54 -9.32 14.27
N PRO A 62 -4.50 -8.45 14.66
CA PRO A 62 -5.67 -8.89 15.40
C PRO A 62 -6.47 -9.94 14.62
N ALA A 63 -6.67 -11.12 15.21
CA ALA A 63 -7.29 -12.27 14.54
C ALA A 63 -8.73 -12.02 14.05
N THR A 64 -9.42 -11.05 14.64
CA THR A 64 -10.80 -10.68 14.30
C THR A 64 -10.89 -9.55 13.29
N VAL A 65 -9.79 -8.85 13.00
CA VAL A 65 -9.77 -7.73 12.05
C VAL A 65 -9.13 -8.19 10.75
N HIS A 66 -9.87 -8.12 9.64
CA HIS A 66 -9.34 -8.55 8.35
C HIS A 66 -8.19 -7.62 7.89
N PRO A 67 -7.02 -8.16 7.48
CA PRO A 67 -5.83 -7.36 7.13
C PRO A 67 -6.04 -6.34 6.01
N THR A 68 -6.96 -6.60 5.09
CA THR A 68 -7.28 -5.68 3.98
C THR A 68 -7.73 -4.30 4.47
N ARG A 69 -8.32 -4.19 5.67
CA ARG A 69 -8.64 -2.89 6.28
C ARG A 69 -7.37 -2.06 6.52
N GLY A 70 -6.31 -2.68 7.03
CA GLY A 70 -5.03 -2.01 7.26
C GLY A 70 -4.42 -1.49 5.96
N PHE A 71 -4.43 -2.31 4.90
CA PHE A 71 -3.94 -1.90 3.59
C PHE A 71 -4.76 -0.76 2.99
N ALA A 72 -6.09 -0.81 3.11
CA ALA A 72 -6.98 0.25 2.65
C ALA A 72 -6.70 1.57 3.36
N LEU A 73 -6.60 1.56 4.70
CA LEU A 73 -6.33 2.75 5.50
C LEU A 73 -4.95 3.35 5.17
N LEU A 74 -3.92 2.52 5.15
CA LEU A 74 -2.55 2.95 4.86
C LEU A 74 -2.49 3.67 3.52
N HIS A 75 -2.93 3.00 2.46
CA HIS A 75 -2.75 3.51 1.11
C HIS A 75 -3.71 4.64 0.76
N ALA A 76 -4.90 4.69 1.36
CA ALA A 76 -5.78 5.85 1.23
C ALA A 76 -5.18 7.11 1.88
N ALA A 77 -4.64 6.99 3.10
CA ALA A 77 -4.01 8.12 3.79
C ALA A 77 -2.80 8.65 3.03
N MET A 78 -1.92 7.75 2.57
CA MET A 78 -0.75 8.14 1.77
C MET A 78 -1.16 8.83 0.46
N HIS A 79 -2.14 8.27 -0.27
CA HIS A 79 -2.58 8.86 -1.53
C HIS A 79 -3.22 10.23 -1.35
N ASP A 80 -4.10 10.39 -0.37
CA ASP A 80 -4.76 11.68 -0.14
C ASP A 80 -3.76 12.72 0.33
N ALA A 81 -2.74 12.32 1.13
CA ALA A 81 -1.65 13.19 1.54
C ALA A 81 -0.84 13.68 0.34
N VAL A 82 -0.45 12.76 -0.56
CA VAL A 82 0.27 13.12 -1.78
C VAL A 82 -0.57 14.04 -2.68
N VAL A 83 -1.86 13.75 -2.87
CA VAL A 83 -2.74 14.58 -3.72
C VAL A 83 -2.89 15.99 -3.12
N ALA A 84 -3.09 16.10 -1.81
CA ALA A 84 -3.27 17.38 -1.13
C ALA A 84 -2.02 18.26 -1.23
N THR A 85 -0.82 17.69 -1.04
CA THR A 85 0.43 18.46 -1.07
C THR A 85 0.99 18.68 -2.48
N ALA A 86 0.76 17.75 -3.41
CA ALA A 86 1.20 17.91 -4.80
C ALA A 86 0.28 18.83 -5.61
N GLY A 87 -0.88 19.22 -5.08
CA GLY A 87 -1.87 20.07 -5.75
C GLY A 87 -2.44 19.47 -7.03
N THR A 88 -2.27 18.15 -7.25
CA THR A 88 -2.65 17.47 -8.49
C THR A 88 -3.26 16.10 -8.22
N GLY A 89 -4.22 15.71 -9.06
CA GLY A 89 -4.95 14.45 -8.93
C GLY A 89 -6.31 14.62 -8.28
N ARG A 90 -6.93 13.49 -7.92
CA ARG A 90 -8.23 13.45 -7.25
C ARG A 90 -8.06 12.65 -5.97
N PRO A 91 -8.40 13.19 -4.79
CA PRO A 91 -8.29 12.44 -3.55
C PRO A 91 -9.25 11.26 -3.56
N SER A 92 -8.96 10.28 -2.71
CA SER A 92 -9.80 9.10 -2.46
C SER A 92 -11.02 9.49 -1.64
N LEU A 93 -10.81 10.28 -0.58
CA LEU A 93 -11.82 10.54 0.46
C LEU A 93 -11.91 12.02 0.83
N PHE A 94 -10.77 12.68 1.12
CA PHE A 94 -10.76 14.03 1.68
C PHE A 94 -10.12 15.06 0.73
N THR A 95 -10.73 16.24 0.65
CA THR A 95 -10.04 17.43 0.13
C THR A 95 -9.66 18.32 1.31
N VAL A 96 -8.37 18.60 1.41
CA VAL A 96 -7.78 19.44 2.44
C VAL A 96 -6.93 20.51 1.76
N ASP A 97 -7.10 21.75 2.20
CA ASP A 97 -6.25 22.85 1.77
C ASP A 97 -4.96 22.83 2.59
N VAL A 98 -3.82 22.64 1.92
CA VAL A 98 -2.50 22.62 2.57
C VAL A 98 -1.80 23.96 2.31
N PRO A 99 -1.56 24.80 3.33
CA PRO A 99 -0.90 26.08 3.15
C PRO A 99 0.58 25.93 2.80
N GLY A 100 1.03 26.64 1.77
CA GLY A 100 2.45 26.76 1.40
C GLY A 100 3.02 25.57 0.63
N ALA A 101 4.33 25.58 0.42
CA ALA A 101 5.05 24.49 -0.25
C ALA A 101 5.27 23.34 0.74
N ALA A 102 4.41 22.32 0.70
CA ALA A 102 4.53 21.11 1.50
C ALA A 102 5.21 19.97 0.71
N ASP A 103 6.17 19.28 1.32
CA ASP A 103 6.82 18.15 0.67
C ASP A 103 5.89 16.91 0.67
N PRO A 104 5.59 16.33 -0.52
CA PRO A 104 4.65 15.22 -0.63
C PRO A 104 5.20 13.89 -0.12
N GLU A 105 6.53 13.69 -0.11
CA GLU A 105 7.14 12.49 0.46
C GLU A 105 7.06 12.54 2.00
N ALA A 106 7.31 13.71 2.61
CA ALA A 106 7.10 13.92 4.03
C ALA A 106 5.65 13.70 4.45
N ALA A 107 4.69 14.19 3.65
CA ALA A 107 3.26 14.01 3.91
C ALA A 107 2.83 12.53 3.82
N ALA A 108 3.28 11.82 2.78
CA ALA A 108 3.01 10.39 2.63
C ALA A 108 3.60 9.56 3.78
N ALA A 109 4.86 9.82 4.14
CA ALA A 109 5.55 9.10 5.20
C ALA A 109 4.89 9.30 6.57
N GLN A 110 4.55 10.55 6.91
CA GLN A 110 3.88 10.85 8.16
C GLN A 110 2.46 10.27 8.22
N ALA A 111 1.70 10.33 7.11
CA ALA A 111 0.37 9.74 7.05
C ALA A 111 0.42 8.21 7.25
N ALA A 112 1.40 7.55 6.63
CA ALA A 112 1.62 6.11 6.79
C ALA A 112 1.99 5.74 8.23
N HIS A 113 2.93 6.47 8.82
CA HIS A 113 3.34 6.30 10.21
C HIS A 113 2.13 6.35 11.15
N ASP A 114 1.33 7.41 11.07
CA ASP A 114 0.23 7.61 12.03
C ASP A 114 -0.86 6.56 11.89
N VAL A 115 -1.16 6.12 10.66
CA VAL A 115 -2.10 5.01 10.42
C VAL A 115 -1.55 3.71 11.02
N LEU A 116 -0.31 3.33 10.72
CA LEU A 116 0.23 2.06 11.22
C LEU A 116 0.46 2.07 12.72
N ALA A 117 0.92 3.19 13.30
CA ALA A 117 1.07 3.32 14.75
C ALA A 117 -0.28 3.24 15.48
N ALA A 118 -1.36 3.77 14.88
CA ALA A 118 -2.70 3.62 15.43
C ALA A 118 -3.24 2.17 15.34
N LEU A 119 -2.93 1.46 14.26
CA LEU A 119 -3.39 0.08 14.05
C LEU A 119 -2.56 -0.96 14.83
N TYR A 120 -1.27 -0.72 15.02
CA TYR A 120 -0.32 -1.64 15.66
C TYR A 120 0.55 -0.88 16.69
N PRO A 121 -0.03 -0.47 17.83
CA PRO A 121 0.66 0.39 18.80
C PRO A 121 1.93 -0.23 19.38
N THR A 122 2.01 -1.57 19.46
CA THR A 122 3.20 -2.28 19.93
C THR A 122 4.41 -2.14 19.01
N ARG A 123 4.21 -1.78 17.73
CA ARG A 123 5.28 -1.49 16.76
C ARG A 123 5.53 0.00 16.52
N ALA A 124 4.88 0.89 17.27
CA ALA A 124 4.96 2.33 17.03
C ALA A 124 6.41 2.87 17.03
N GLY A 125 7.29 2.33 17.89
CA GLY A 125 8.71 2.72 17.91
C GLY A 125 9.47 2.36 16.62
N GLU A 126 9.18 1.21 16.01
CA GLU A 126 9.79 0.78 14.75
C GLU A 126 9.30 1.67 13.60
N PHE A 127 8.00 1.96 13.55
CA PHE A 127 7.45 2.89 12.57
C PHE A 127 8.02 4.30 12.73
N GLY A 128 8.17 4.77 13.97
CA GLY A 128 8.79 6.07 14.27
C GLY A 128 10.23 6.15 13.77
N SER A 129 10.99 5.06 13.88
CA SER A 129 12.36 4.99 13.36
C SER A 129 12.40 5.03 11.83
N LEU A 130 11.49 4.32 11.14
CA LEU A 130 11.37 4.39 9.68
C LEU A 130 11.01 5.81 9.21
N LEU A 131 10.03 6.44 9.87
CA LEU A 131 9.64 7.82 9.57
C LEU A 131 10.83 8.78 9.75
N ALA A 132 11.54 8.70 10.89
CA ALA A 132 12.67 9.57 11.17
C ALA A 132 13.78 9.41 10.10
N GLY A 133 14.07 8.18 9.69
CA GLY A 133 15.03 7.90 8.62
C GLY A 133 14.61 8.49 7.26
N GLN A 134 13.34 8.37 6.89
CA GLN A 134 12.82 8.96 5.65
C GLN A 134 12.86 10.50 5.69
N LEU A 135 12.45 11.12 6.80
CA LEU A 135 12.45 12.57 6.95
C LEU A 135 13.86 13.16 6.96
N ALA A 136 14.86 12.45 7.51
CA ALA A 136 16.25 12.89 7.50
C ALA A 136 16.83 13.01 6.08
N GLY A 137 16.34 12.20 5.13
CA GLY A 137 16.79 12.20 3.73
C GLY A 137 16.16 13.28 2.84
N LEU A 138 15.12 13.98 3.31
CA LEU A 138 14.43 15.02 2.53
C LEU A 138 15.12 16.39 2.69
N PRO A 139 14.91 17.35 1.78
CA PRO A 139 15.27 18.75 2.04
C PRO A 139 14.50 19.32 3.26
N PRO A 140 15.04 20.31 3.99
CA PRO A 140 14.30 20.97 5.08
C PRO A 140 13.07 21.74 4.58
N ALA A 141 13.15 22.33 3.39
CA ALA A 141 12.09 23.13 2.81
C ALA A 141 10.81 22.29 2.61
N GLY A 142 9.70 22.74 3.20
CA GLY A 142 8.39 22.10 3.07
C GLY A 142 8.19 20.80 3.85
N ARG A 143 9.24 20.28 4.51
CA ARG A 143 9.18 19.03 5.28
C ARG A 143 8.16 19.09 6.41
N ASP A 144 8.21 20.13 7.24
CA ASP A 144 7.32 20.29 8.39
C ASP A 144 5.86 20.53 7.96
N ALA A 145 5.66 21.26 6.85
CA ALA A 145 4.34 21.45 6.26
C ALA A 145 3.78 20.12 5.72
N GLY A 146 4.62 19.30 5.08
CA GLY A 146 4.26 17.95 4.66
C GLY A 146 3.87 17.06 5.85
N VAL A 147 4.68 17.07 6.92
CA VAL A 147 4.37 16.37 8.17
C VAL A 147 3.01 16.81 8.74
N ARG A 148 2.73 18.12 8.83
CA ARG A 148 1.43 18.60 9.31
C ARG A 148 0.26 18.12 8.44
N ALA A 149 0.42 18.14 7.11
CA ALA A 149 -0.60 17.66 6.18
C ALA A 149 -0.85 16.15 6.34
N GLY A 150 0.22 15.34 6.43
CA GLY A 150 0.13 13.90 6.65
C GLY A 150 -0.59 13.55 7.95
N ARG A 151 -0.24 14.22 9.06
CA ARG A 151 -0.92 14.06 10.36
C ARG A 151 -2.41 14.37 10.29
N LEU A 152 -2.78 15.43 9.59
CA LEU A 152 -4.18 15.81 9.45
C LEU A 152 -4.98 14.74 8.71
N LEU A 153 -4.48 14.27 7.58
CA LEU A 153 -5.19 13.27 6.76
C LEU A 153 -5.25 11.89 7.40
N ALA A 154 -4.19 11.45 8.08
CA ALA A 154 -4.24 10.22 8.86
C ALA A 154 -5.30 10.31 9.97
N ARG A 155 -5.36 11.42 10.72
CA ARG A 155 -6.38 11.63 11.75
C ARG A 155 -7.80 11.67 11.19
N LEU A 156 -8.02 12.38 10.07
CA LEU A 156 -9.34 12.43 9.42
C LEU A 156 -9.79 11.04 8.99
N LEU A 157 -8.90 10.26 8.38
CA LEU A 157 -9.22 8.91 7.93
C LEU A 157 -9.47 7.95 9.10
N LEU A 158 -8.61 7.95 10.11
CA LEU A 158 -8.79 7.12 11.30
C LEU A 158 -10.07 7.49 12.05
N GLY A 159 -10.38 8.79 12.17
CA GLY A 159 -11.63 9.29 12.76
C GLY A 159 -12.86 8.83 12.00
N LEU A 160 -12.86 8.97 10.66
CA LEU A 160 -13.94 8.46 9.80
C LEU A 160 -14.18 6.96 9.97
N ARG A 161 -13.12 6.20 10.31
CA ARG A 161 -13.13 4.73 10.37
C ARG A 161 -13.08 4.17 11.79
N ALA A 162 -13.16 5.01 12.81
CA ALA A 162 -13.08 4.61 14.22
C ALA A 162 -14.23 3.66 14.61
N ASN A 163 -15.42 3.91 14.08
CA ASN A 163 -16.65 3.17 14.40
C ASN A 163 -17.19 2.40 13.18
N ASP A 164 -16.31 1.90 12.31
CA ASP A 164 -16.71 1.21 11.09
C ASP A 164 -17.19 -0.24 11.30
N GLY A 165 -17.32 -0.70 12.54
CA GLY A 165 -17.74 -2.05 12.91
C GLY A 165 -16.65 -3.11 12.85
N SER A 166 -15.43 -2.77 12.41
CA SER A 166 -14.33 -3.73 12.26
C SER A 166 -13.85 -4.33 13.59
N ALA A 167 -13.95 -3.57 14.67
CA ALA A 167 -13.60 -3.98 16.03
C ALA A 167 -14.74 -4.67 16.80
N ALA A 168 -15.90 -4.90 16.18
CA ALA A 168 -17.01 -5.61 16.83
C ALA A 168 -16.61 -7.06 17.16
N VAL A 169 -17.18 -7.59 18.25
CA VAL A 169 -16.99 -8.99 18.63
C VAL A 169 -17.67 -9.88 17.56
N PRO A 170 -16.94 -10.78 16.90
CA PRO A 170 -17.53 -11.66 15.90
C PRO A 170 -18.60 -12.58 16.52
N PRO A 171 -19.82 -12.66 15.95
CA PRO A 171 -20.79 -13.66 16.35
C PRO A 171 -20.23 -15.07 16.19
N VAL A 172 -20.45 -15.93 17.18
CA VAL A 172 -20.04 -17.34 17.09
C VAL A 172 -20.91 -18.04 16.05
N LEU A 173 -20.28 -18.69 15.07
CA LEU A 173 -20.96 -19.60 14.15
C LEU A 173 -20.82 -21.03 14.68
N PRO A 174 -21.86 -21.61 15.32
CA PRO A 174 -21.77 -22.95 15.87
C PRO A 174 -21.59 -23.99 14.75
N PRO A 175 -20.73 -25.02 14.94
CA PRO A 175 -20.63 -26.12 13.99
C PRO A 175 -21.96 -26.87 13.85
N GLY A 176 -22.34 -27.17 12.61
CA GLY A 176 -23.54 -27.95 12.34
C GLY A 176 -23.29 -29.46 12.26
N THR A 177 -24.38 -30.23 12.22
CA THR A 177 -24.37 -31.70 12.08
C THR A 177 -25.05 -32.17 10.80
N ALA A 178 -25.88 -31.34 10.16
CA ALA A 178 -26.57 -31.69 8.93
C ALA A 178 -25.73 -31.38 7.67
N PRO A 179 -25.97 -32.06 6.53
CA PRO A 179 -25.34 -31.74 5.26
C PRO A 179 -25.48 -30.26 4.89
N GLY A 180 -24.39 -29.64 4.42
CA GLY A 180 -24.34 -28.24 4.02
C GLY A 180 -24.13 -27.23 5.15
N GLN A 181 -24.15 -27.65 6.42
CA GLN A 181 -23.79 -26.79 7.54
C GLN A 181 -22.27 -26.71 7.70
N TYR A 182 -21.75 -25.53 8.02
CA TYR A 182 -20.32 -25.32 8.25
C TYR A 182 -19.80 -26.17 9.42
N ARG A 183 -18.60 -26.72 9.25
CA ARG A 183 -17.88 -27.49 10.27
C ARG A 183 -16.39 -27.12 10.21
N PRO A 184 -15.73 -26.92 11.37
CA PRO A 184 -14.28 -26.79 11.41
C PRO A 184 -13.58 -28.01 10.79
N ALA A 185 -12.49 -27.77 10.09
CA ALA A 185 -11.72 -28.81 9.39
C ALA A 185 -10.37 -29.08 10.09
N PRO A 186 -9.85 -30.32 10.01
CA PRO A 186 -8.51 -30.63 10.48
C PRO A 186 -7.44 -29.83 9.70
N PRO A 187 -6.24 -29.67 10.27
CA PRO A 187 -5.80 -30.23 11.56
C PRO A 187 -6.20 -29.38 12.77
N ALA A 188 -6.41 -28.08 12.59
CA ALA A 188 -6.57 -27.16 13.72
C ALA A 188 -8.01 -27.09 14.29
N PHE A 189 -9.02 -27.50 13.51
CA PHE A 189 -10.44 -27.35 13.87
C PHE A 189 -10.77 -25.92 14.34
N ALA A 190 -10.13 -24.92 13.73
CA ALA A 190 -10.30 -23.52 14.09
C ALA A 190 -11.74 -23.06 13.82
N PRO A 191 -12.29 -22.18 14.68
CA PRO A 191 -13.62 -21.61 14.46
C PRO A 191 -13.66 -20.74 13.20
N ALA A 192 -14.86 -20.48 12.69
CA ALA A 192 -15.05 -19.55 11.59
C ALA A 192 -14.52 -18.15 11.96
N ALA A 193 -13.66 -17.60 11.10
CA ALA A 193 -13.15 -16.24 11.25
C ALA A 193 -14.06 -15.22 10.56
N PHE A 194 -13.96 -13.95 10.98
CA PHE A 194 -14.57 -12.80 10.30
C PHE A 194 -16.11 -12.89 10.12
N THR A 195 -16.82 -13.56 11.02
CA THR A 195 -18.28 -13.78 10.94
C THR A 195 -19.10 -12.48 10.98
N HIS A 196 -18.57 -11.41 11.55
CA HIS A 196 -19.18 -10.07 11.55
C HIS A 196 -18.82 -9.20 10.34
N TRP A 197 -17.87 -9.63 9.50
CA TRP A 197 -17.22 -8.72 8.55
C TRP A 197 -18.16 -8.13 7.50
N ALA A 198 -19.28 -8.80 7.22
CA ALA A 198 -20.35 -8.29 6.36
C ALA A 198 -21.07 -7.05 6.93
N ALA A 199 -20.95 -6.77 8.23
CA ALA A 199 -21.51 -5.59 8.89
C ALA A 199 -20.52 -4.41 8.95
N VAL A 200 -19.25 -4.61 8.57
CA VAL A 200 -18.26 -3.54 8.52
C VAL A 200 -18.67 -2.53 7.45
N THR A 201 -18.68 -1.24 7.80
CA THR A 201 -19.00 -0.17 6.86
C THR A 201 -18.05 -0.26 5.66
N PRO A 202 -18.53 -0.48 4.43
CA PRO A 202 -17.62 -0.56 3.29
C PRO A 202 -16.86 0.75 3.09
N PHE A 203 -15.66 0.68 2.52
CA PHE A 203 -14.96 1.90 2.11
C PHE A 203 -15.67 2.57 0.93
N VAL A 204 -16.25 1.75 0.06
CA VAL A 204 -16.56 2.20 -1.29
C VAL A 204 -17.86 1.68 -1.90
N LEU A 205 -18.36 0.54 -1.42
CA LEU A 205 -19.68 0.04 -1.76
C LEU A 205 -20.76 0.81 -0.98
N ASP A 206 -21.94 0.98 -1.58
CA ASP A 206 -23.07 1.60 -0.88
C ASP A 206 -23.65 0.66 0.20
N ARG A 207 -23.51 -0.65 -0.01
CA ARG A 207 -23.94 -1.70 0.93
C ARG A 207 -23.11 -2.97 0.75
N ALA A 208 -22.93 -3.73 1.83
CA ALA A 208 -22.08 -4.92 1.82
C ALA A 208 -22.53 -6.04 0.85
N ASN A 209 -23.83 -6.11 0.54
CA ASN A 209 -24.40 -7.14 -0.34
C ASN A 209 -24.59 -6.70 -1.79
N GLN A 210 -24.00 -5.57 -2.22
CA GLN A 210 -24.18 -5.01 -3.57
C GLN A 210 -23.83 -5.99 -4.69
N PHE A 211 -22.84 -6.86 -4.46
CA PHE A 211 -22.38 -7.89 -5.40
C PHE A 211 -22.60 -9.31 -4.86
N ARG A 212 -23.60 -9.51 -4.00
CA ARG A 212 -23.89 -10.86 -3.47
C ARG A 212 -24.31 -11.77 -4.64
N PRO A 213 -23.62 -12.91 -4.86
CA PRO A 213 -24.00 -13.83 -5.91
C PRO A 213 -25.36 -14.48 -5.61
N GLY A 214 -25.96 -15.08 -6.65
CA GLY A 214 -27.16 -15.89 -6.49
C GLY A 214 -26.95 -17.12 -5.59
N ALA A 215 -28.03 -17.83 -5.30
CA ALA A 215 -27.98 -19.01 -4.45
C ALA A 215 -27.03 -20.08 -5.00
N TYR A 216 -26.32 -20.77 -4.10
CA TYR A 216 -25.49 -21.91 -4.46
C TYR A 216 -26.35 -23.07 -5.01
N PRO A 217 -25.79 -23.98 -5.83
CA PRO A 217 -26.50 -25.17 -6.28
C PRO A 217 -27.02 -25.99 -5.10
N ALA A 218 -28.28 -26.43 -5.18
CA ALA A 218 -28.88 -27.28 -4.14
C ALA A 218 -28.07 -28.57 -3.93
N LEU A 219 -27.97 -29.04 -2.68
CA LEU A 219 -27.14 -30.21 -2.32
C LEU A 219 -27.53 -31.48 -3.09
N GLY A 220 -28.82 -31.68 -3.36
CA GLY A 220 -29.33 -32.81 -4.15
C GLY A 220 -29.22 -32.62 -5.67
N SER A 221 -28.70 -31.49 -6.14
CA SER A 221 -28.64 -31.21 -7.58
C SER A 221 -27.49 -31.94 -8.28
N ALA A 222 -27.70 -32.29 -9.55
CA ALA A 222 -26.63 -32.82 -10.40
C ALA A 222 -25.42 -31.89 -10.50
N ARG A 223 -25.66 -30.56 -10.47
CA ARG A 223 -24.60 -29.54 -10.50
C ARG A 223 -23.72 -29.59 -9.25
N TYR A 224 -24.33 -29.69 -8.07
CA TYR A 224 -23.58 -29.85 -6.81
C TYR A 224 -22.78 -31.16 -6.83
N ALA A 225 -23.41 -32.26 -7.22
CA ALA A 225 -22.76 -33.57 -7.30
C ALA A 225 -21.57 -33.59 -8.28
N LYS A 226 -21.66 -32.89 -9.42
CA LYS A 226 -20.53 -32.73 -10.35
C LYS A 226 -19.37 -31.98 -9.70
N ALA A 227 -19.65 -30.81 -9.10
CA ALA A 227 -18.61 -30.00 -8.46
C ALA A 227 -17.92 -30.75 -7.30
N LEU A 228 -18.69 -31.50 -6.50
CA LEU A 228 -18.13 -32.32 -5.42
C LEU A 228 -17.20 -33.40 -5.95
N ARG A 229 -17.58 -34.11 -7.02
CA ARG A 229 -16.71 -35.12 -7.66
C ARG A 229 -15.43 -34.53 -8.24
N GLU A 230 -15.52 -33.33 -8.82
CA GLU A 230 -14.38 -32.61 -9.37
C GLU A 230 -13.35 -32.28 -8.28
N VAL A 231 -13.81 -31.67 -7.18
CA VAL A 231 -12.97 -31.39 -6.00
C VAL A 231 -12.43 -32.68 -5.38
N ALA A 232 -13.25 -33.74 -5.29
CA ALA A 232 -12.80 -35.01 -4.75
C ALA A 232 -11.74 -35.70 -5.63
N ALA A 233 -11.79 -35.56 -6.96
CA ALA A 233 -10.80 -36.14 -7.86
C ALA A 233 -9.49 -35.36 -7.83
N ALA A 234 -9.56 -34.03 -8.03
CA ALA A 234 -8.39 -33.18 -8.17
C ALA A 234 -7.83 -32.63 -6.85
N GLY A 235 -8.64 -32.52 -5.80
CA GLY A 235 -8.28 -31.85 -4.54
C GLY A 235 -7.57 -32.72 -3.51
N ARG A 236 -7.60 -34.05 -3.66
CA ARG A 236 -6.89 -34.97 -2.76
C ARG A 236 -5.39 -34.73 -2.79
N ASP A 237 -4.73 -34.92 -1.65
CA ASP A 237 -3.26 -34.85 -1.55
C ASP A 237 -2.57 -35.87 -2.47
N THR A 238 -3.17 -37.05 -2.61
CA THR A 238 -2.79 -38.21 -3.42
C THR A 238 -3.55 -38.29 -4.75
N SER A 239 -3.99 -37.15 -5.31
CA SER A 239 -4.70 -37.13 -6.60
C SER A 239 -3.84 -37.72 -7.72
N THR A 240 -4.43 -38.65 -8.48
CA THR A 240 -3.85 -39.19 -9.72
C THR A 240 -4.35 -38.48 -10.98
N THR A 241 -5.34 -37.58 -10.83
CA THR A 241 -5.93 -36.83 -11.95
C THR A 241 -5.38 -35.41 -12.04
N ARG A 242 -4.99 -34.80 -10.90
CA ARG A 242 -4.39 -33.46 -10.86
C ARG A 242 -3.01 -33.49 -11.51
N THR A 243 -2.78 -32.58 -12.44
CA THR A 243 -1.49 -32.42 -13.12
C THR A 243 -0.43 -31.82 -12.19
N ALA A 244 0.83 -31.94 -12.60
CA ALA A 244 1.94 -31.32 -11.89
C ALA A 244 1.82 -29.78 -11.87
N ASP A 245 1.36 -29.18 -12.97
CA ASP A 245 1.19 -27.73 -13.08
C ASP A 245 0.06 -27.22 -12.17
N GLU A 246 -1.09 -27.90 -12.12
CA GLU A 246 -2.17 -27.56 -11.17
C GLU A 246 -1.71 -27.67 -9.71
N THR A 247 -0.84 -28.65 -9.41
CA THR A 247 -0.24 -28.79 -8.07
C THR A 247 0.69 -27.61 -7.76
N LEU A 248 1.48 -27.17 -8.74
CA LEU A 248 2.34 -26.00 -8.60
C LEU A 248 1.52 -24.72 -8.37
N GLN A 249 0.46 -24.51 -9.16
CA GLN A 249 -0.45 -23.36 -9.02
C GLN A 249 -1.12 -23.34 -7.64
N ALA A 250 -1.62 -24.48 -7.17
CA ALA A 250 -2.26 -24.59 -5.85
C ALA A 250 -1.30 -24.23 -4.71
N ARG A 251 -0.02 -24.65 -4.80
CA ARG A 251 1.02 -24.30 -3.83
C ARG A 251 1.44 -22.83 -3.94
N PHE A 252 1.53 -22.31 -5.16
CA PHE A 252 1.93 -20.93 -5.42
C PHE A 252 0.94 -19.92 -4.83
N TRP A 253 -0.37 -20.20 -4.88
CA TRP A 253 -1.43 -19.30 -4.38
C TRP A 253 -1.92 -19.63 -2.96
N ALA A 254 -1.18 -20.44 -2.19
CA ALA A 254 -1.64 -20.93 -0.89
C ALA A 254 -1.68 -19.84 0.22
N ALA A 255 -0.85 -18.80 0.11
CA ALA A 255 -0.86 -17.73 1.11
C ALA A 255 -2.06 -16.78 0.93
N PRO A 256 -2.38 -15.95 1.94
CA PRO A 256 -3.52 -15.04 1.83
C PRO A 256 -3.43 -14.11 0.61
N ILE A 257 -4.48 -14.12 -0.21
CA ILE A 257 -4.46 -13.52 -1.56
C ILE A 257 -4.16 -12.01 -1.56
N TRP A 258 -4.54 -11.29 -0.51
CA TRP A 258 -4.26 -9.85 -0.37
C TRP A 258 -2.76 -9.55 -0.23
N ASN A 259 -1.96 -10.48 0.32
CA ASN A 259 -0.52 -10.33 0.40
C ASN A 259 0.08 -10.40 -1.01
N TYR A 260 -0.29 -11.42 -1.79
CA TYR A 260 0.19 -11.58 -3.16
C TYR A 260 -0.13 -10.38 -4.05
N TRP A 261 -1.36 -9.88 -4.01
CA TRP A 261 -1.72 -8.71 -4.83
C TRP A 261 -0.92 -7.46 -4.45
N ASN A 262 -0.64 -7.24 -3.17
CA ASN A 262 0.21 -6.12 -2.73
C ASN A 262 1.69 -6.33 -3.13
N GLU A 263 2.19 -7.57 -3.14
CA GLU A 263 3.54 -7.88 -3.65
C GLU A 263 3.67 -7.76 -5.17
N ILE A 264 2.64 -8.17 -5.91
CA ILE A 264 2.56 -7.99 -7.36
C ILE A 264 2.56 -6.49 -7.68
N ALA A 265 1.70 -5.71 -7.01
CA ALA A 265 1.69 -4.26 -7.17
C ALA A 265 3.03 -3.61 -6.80
N GLN A 266 3.67 -4.07 -5.71
CA GLN A 266 5.00 -3.63 -5.31
C GLN A 266 6.05 -3.92 -6.40
N SER A 267 5.99 -5.09 -7.03
CA SER A 267 6.92 -5.49 -8.09
C SER A 267 6.71 -4.67 -9.36
N VAL A 268 5.46 -4.40 -9.74
CA VAL A 268 5.11 -3.55 -10.89
C VAL A 268 5.56 -2.11 -10.64
N VAL A 269 5.26 -1.55 -9.47
CA VAL A 269 5.66 -0.17 -9.13
C VAL A 269 7.18 -0.05 -9.02
N GLY A 270 7.85 -0.99 -8.35
CA GLY A 270 9.31 -0.96 -8.18
C GLY A 270 10.10 -1.23 -9.47
N GLY A 271 9.56 -2.05 -10.38
CA GLY A 271 10.13 -2.27 -11.72
C GLY A 271 9.90 -1.09 -12.68
N SER A 272 8.95 -0.21 -12.36
CA SER A 272 8.69 1.00 -13.12
C SER A 272 9.46 2.20 -12.55
N ARG A 273 9.89 3.16 -13.39
CA ARG A 273 10.38 4.47 -12.91
C ARG A 273 9.23 5.38 -12.47
N SER A 274 8.23 4.83 -11.78
CA SER A 274 7.02 5.55 -11.37
C SER A 274 7.33 6.59 -10.30
N GLY A 275 6.70 7.76 -10.41
CA GLY A 275 6.73 8.77 -9.36
C GLY A 275 5.82 8.43 -8.17
N LEU A 276 6.02 9.16 -7.06
CA LEU A 276 5.26 9.04 -5.81
C LEU A 276 3.74 8.96 -6.01
N LEU A 277 3.15 9.89 -6.77
CA LEU A 277 1.70 9.93 -7.00
C LEU A 277 1.18 8.70 -7.74
N VAL A 278 1.96 8.15 -8.68
CA VAL A 278 1.58 6.94 -9.40
C VAL A 278 1.60 5.75 -8.45
N ALA A 279 2.66 5.59 -7.67
CA ALA A 279 2.78 4.54 -6.66
C ALA A 279 1.61 4.59 -5.67
N ALA A 280 1.38 5.74 -5.04
CA ALA A 280 0.31 5.93 -4.07
C ALA A 280 -1.07 5.63 -4.68
N ARG A 281 -1.31 6.05 -5.93
CA ARG A 281 -2.57 5.79 -6.63
C ARG A 281 -2.79 4.33 -6.96
N VAL A 282 -1.76 3.60 -7.40
CA VAL A 282 -1.88 2.18 -7.72
C VAL A 282 -2.30 1.40 -6.48
N PHE A 283 -1.60 1.60 -5.35
CA PHE A 283 -1.93 0.91 -4.11
C PHE A 283 -3.25 1.35 -3.50
N ALA A 284 -3.56 2.66 -3.52
CA ALA A 284 -4.85 3.14 -3.04
C ALA A 284 -5.99 2.53 -3.85
N ARG A 285 -5.87 2.50 -5.18
CA ARG A 285 -6.88 1.84 -6.02
C ARG A 285 -6.98 0.36 -5.70
N LEU A 286 -5.87 -0.38 -5.70
CA LEU A 286 -5.87 -1.83 -5.41
C LEU A 286 -6.59 -2.14 -4.10
N ASN A 287 -6.28 -1.39 -3.04
CA ASN A 287 -6.77 -1.70 -1.70
C ASN A 287 -8.13 -1.04 -1.37
N LEU A 288 -8.60 -0.10 -2.20
CA LEU A 288 -9.93 0.50 -2.07
C LEU A 288 -10.96 -0.04 -3.07
N THR A 289 -10.56 -0.52 -4.26
CA THR A 289 -11.45 -0.72 -5.43
C THR A 289 -12.83 -1.31 -5.06
N LEU A 290 -13.96 -0.59 -5.19
CA LEU A 290 -14.31 0.35 -6.26
C LEU A 290 -15.20 1.53 -5.81
N ARG A 291 -14.86 2.75 -6.27
CA ARG A 291 -15.36 4.11 -5.93
C ARG A 291 -16.89 4.32 -5.84
N ARG A 292 -17.37 4.89 -4.72
CA ARG A 292 -18.73 5.43 -4.52
C ARG A 292 -18.95 6.55 -5.52
N ARG A 293 -19.97 6.41 -6.37
CA ARG A 293 -20.48 7.51 -7.19
C ARG A 293 -21.74 8.01 -6.50
N GLY A 294 -21.59 9.10 -5.74
CA GLY A 294 -22.71 9.76 -5.07
C GLY A 294 -22.42 10.05 -3.60
N ASP A 295 -21.46 10.91 -3.30
CA ASP A 295 -21.68 12.12 -2.52
C ASP A 295 -20.39 12.93 -2.40
N ARG A 296 -20.59 14.24 -2.26
CA ARG A 296 -19.64 15.34 -2.18
C ARG A 296 -18.36 14.95 -1.41
N VAL A 297 -17.19 15.14 -2.05
CA VAL A 297 -15.87 15.04 -1.39
C VAL A 297 -15.94 15.74 -0.03
N LEU A 298 -15.56 15.03 1.04
CA LEU A 298 -15.62 15.58 2.40
C LEU A 298 -14.59 16.71 2.48
N ARG A 299 -15.07 17.95 2.49
CA ARG A 299 -14.24 19.14 2.70
C ARG A 299 -14.05 19.30 4.21
N SER A 300 -12.82 19.16 4.70
CA SER A 300 -12.53 19.45 6.11
C SER A 300 -12.21 20.93 6.26
N GLU A 301 -13.08 21.71 6.90
CA GLU A 301 -12.82 23.11 7.28
C GLU A 301 -12.05 23.19 8.61
N VAL A 302 -10.94 22.47 8.73
CA VAL A 302 -10.09 22.50 9.93
C VAL A 302 -8.75 23.15 9.58
N PRO A 303 -8.52 24.43 9.95
CA PRO A 303 -7.21 25.05 9.84
C PRO A 303 -6.18 24.26 10.66
N LEU A 304 -4.99 24.05 10.11
CA LEU A 304 -3.88 23.48 10.89
C LEU A 304 -3.55 24.45 12.04
N PRO A 305 -3.61 24.04 13.32
CA PRO A 305 -3.20 24.91 14.41
C PRO A 305 -1.68 25.13 14.35
N ASP A 306 -1.26 26.39 14.47
CA ASP A 306 0.13 26.78 14.66
C ASP A 306 0.60 26.28 16.03
N LEU A 307 1.36 25.18 16.03
CA LEU A 307 2.05 24.68 17.22
C LEU A 307 3.38 25.42 17.39
N ALA A 308 3.29 26.73 17.62
CA ALA A 308 4.43 27.58 17.97
C ALA A 308 4.01 28.54 19.09
N ALA A 309 3.97 28.05 20.33
CA ALA A 309 4.24 28.82 21.56
C ALA A 309 4.00 27.93 22.80
N ASP A 310 5.06 27.29 23.29
CA ASP A 310 5.14 26.99 24.73
C ASP A 310 6.55 27.30 25.23
N HIS A 311 6.82 28.61 25.30
CA HIS A 311 7.82 29.17 26.20
C HIS A 311 7.08 30.10 27.14
N ARG A 312 6.57 29.52 28.23
CA ARG A 312 6.15 30.27 29.42
C ARG A 312 7.40 30.57 30.24
N ASP A 313 7.73 31.84 30.36
CA ASP A 313 8.60 32.35 31.41
C ASP A 313 7.93 32.12 32.79
N PRO A 314 8.70 31.79 33.85
CA PRO A 314 8.17 31.65 35.20
C PRO A 314 7.98 33.01 35.88
N PRO A 315 7.09 33.12 36.89
CA PRO A 315 6.78 34.40 37.53
C PRO A 315 7.95 34.85 38.42
N ARG A 316 8.37 36.11 38.25
CA ARG A 316 9.17 36.81 39.25
C ARG A 316 8.27 37.21 40.43
N ARG A 317 8.86 37.10 41.62
CA ARG A 317 8.28 37.36 42.95
C ARG A 317 7.60 38.71 43.08
#